data_AF-A0A090QF53-F1
#
_entry.id   AF-A0A090QF53-F1
#
_cell.length_a   1.000
_cell.length_b   1.000
_cell.length_c   1.000
_cell.angle_alpha   90.00
_cell.angle_beta   90.00
_cell.angle_gamma   90.00
#
_symmetry.space_group_name_H-M   'P 1'
#
loop_
_entity.id
_entity.type
_entity.pdbx_description
1 polymer ?
#
loop_
_entity_poly.entity_id
_entity_poly.type
_entity_poly.pdbx_seq_one_letter_code
_entity_poly.pdbx_strand_id
1 'polypeptide(L)'
;MNRAQLKEYLDAKVEQYNVPDFIPHDPIQIPHLFTSKKDIEIAGFLVATISWGGNRKSIINNSNKLMELMDHAPADFIINHEPDDLDRFDGFVHRTFNSEDCKTFIRSLRNIELEYDGLENVSRKRI
;
A
#
# COMPACT_ATOMS: atom_id res chain seq x y z
N MET A 1 21.18 25.22 7.61
CA MET A 1 20.11 25.64 6.70
C MET A 1 19.06 26.37 7.53
N ASN A 2 18.72 27.62 7.19
CA ASN A 2 17.65 28.34 7.90
C ASN A 2 16.26 27.92 7.37
N ARG A 3 15.18 28.36 8.02
CA ARG A 3 13.81 27.96 7.65
C ARG A 3 13.43 28.32 6.21
N ALA A 4 13.90 29.46 5.70
CA ALA A 4 13.63 29.89 4.32
C ALA A 4 14.34 29.00 3.31
N GLN A 5 15.63 28.73 3.53
CA GLN A 5 16.41 27.80 2.71
C GLN A 5 15.85 26.37 2.74
N LEU A 6 15.35 25.91 3.89
CA LEU A 6 14.67 24.62 4.00
C LEU A 6 13.40 24.59 3.17
N LYS A 7 12.59 25.65 3.22
CA LYS A 7 11.37 25.76 2.43
C LYS A 7 11.69 25.70 0.93
N GLU A 8 12.60 26.54 0.45
CA GLU A 8 13.02 26.55 -0.96
C GLU A 8 13.54 25.18 -1.42
N TYR A 9 14.35 24.52 -0.58
CA TYR A 9 14.83 23.18 -0.86
C TYR A 9 13.70 22.15 -0.99
N LEU A 10 12.73 22.17 -0.07
CA LEU A 10 11.59 21.25 -0.10
C LEU A 10 10.66 21.52 -1.27
N ASP A 11 10.36 22.79 -1.58
CA ASP A 11 9.53 23.18 -2.71
C ASP A 11 10.15 22.70 -4.03
N ALA A 12 11.46 22.90 -4.21
CA ALA A 12 12.18 22.39 -5.38
C ALA A 12 12.13 20.85 -5.50
N LYS A 13 12.09 20.13 -4.36
CA LYS A 13 11.92 18.66 -4.36
C LYS A 13 10.50 18.24 -4.72
N VAL A 14 9.49 19.01 -4.30
CA VAL A 14 8.10 18.78 -4.71
C VAL A 14 7.97 18.96 -6.22
N GLU A 15 8.48 20.05 -6.78
CA GLU A 15 8.47 20.28 -8.24
C GLU A 15 9.22 19.18 -9.01
N GLN A 16 10.28 18.63 -8.41
CA GLN A 16 11.06 17.56 -9.02
C GLN A 16 10.32 16.21 -9.07
N TYR A 17 9.60 15.83 -8.02
CA TYR A 17 9.09 14.46 -7.86
C TYR A 17 7.56 14.34 -7.91
N ASN A 18 6.82 15.41 -7.62
CA ASN A 18 5.35 15.41 -7.66
C ASN A 18 4.84 15.75 -9.07
N VAL A 19 5.32 14.98 -10.06
CA VAL A 19 4.93 15.12 -11.46
C VAL A 19 4.49 13.76 -12.01
N PRO A 20 3.50 13.71 -12.92
CA PRO A 20 2.99 12.45 -13.47
C PRO A 20 4.08 11.52 -14.05
N ASP A 21 5.10 12.10 -14.68
CA ASP A 21 6.22 11.36 -15.27
C ASP A 21 7.06 10.58 -14.25
N PHE A 22 7.00 10.96 -12.97
CA PHE A 22 7.71 10.24 -11.90
C PHE A 22 6.91 9.06 -11.34
N ILE A 23 5.60 8.99 -11.61
CA ILE A 23 4.69 7.94 -11.10
C ILE A 23 5.19 6.54 -11.47
N PRO A 24 5.54 6.20 -12.73
CA PRO A 24 5.96 4.84 -13.12
C PRO A 24 7.19 4.35 -12.37
N HIS A 25 7.95 5.28 -11.82
CA HIS A 25 9.13 4.95 -11.08
C HIS A 25 8.80 4.72 -9.60
N ASP A 26 7.68 5.22 -9.08
CA ASP A 26 7.37 5.36 -7.65
C ASP A 26 6.39 4.28 -7.14
N PRO A 27 6.41 3.89 -5.85
CA PRO A 27 5.42 2.96 -5.31
C PRO A 27 3.98 3.44 -5.49
N ILE A 28 3.75 4.75 -5.63
CA ILE A 28 2.42 5.30 -5.95
C ILE A 28 1.85 4.77 -7.27
N GLN A 29 2.66 4.19 -8.17
CA GLN A 29 2.16 3.53 -9.38
C GLN A 29 1.18 2.41 -9.09
N ILE A 30 1.31 1.74 -7.94
CA ILE A 30 0.56 0.52 -7.65
C ILE A 30 -0.94 0.83 -7.43
N PRO A 31 -1.33 1.81 -6.59
CA PRO A 31 -2.72 2.27 -6.54
C PRO A 31 -3.27 2.75 -7.89
N HIS A 32 -2.43 3.36 -8.74
CA HIS A 32 -2.85 3.85 -10.06
C HIS A 32 -3.14 2.73 -11.06
N LEU A 33 -2.83 1.47 -10.75
CA LEU A 33 -3.23 0.32 -11.56
C LEU A 33 -4.74 0.03 -11.48
N PHE A 34 -5.43 0.59 -10.48
CA PHE A 34 -6.83 0.29 -10.19
C PHE A 34 -7.73 1.49 -10.43
N THR A 35 -8.99 1.23 -10.81
CA THR A 35 -10.03 2.26 -10.97
C THR A 35 -11.09 2.21 -9.88
N SER A 36 -11.23 1.06 -9.21
CA SER A 36 -12.14 0.86 -8.08
C SER A 36 -11.57 1.54 -6.84
N LYS A 37 -12.40 2.34 -6.17
CA LYS A 37 -12.01 3.07 -4.97
C LYS A 37 -11.49 2.14 -3.87
N LYS A 38 -12.18 1.01 -3.64
CA LYS A 38 -11.79 0.04 -2.60
C LYS A 38 -10.42 -0.59 -2.90
N ASP A 39 -10.16 -0.93 -4.16
CA ASP A 39 -8.88 -1.49 -4.57
C ASP A 39 -7.74 -0.46 -4.42
N ILE A 40 -7.99 0.80 -4.80
CA ILE A 40 -7.03 1.90 -4.62
C ILE A 40 -6.68 2.09 -3.14
N GLU A 41 -7.67 2.07 -2.25
CA GLU A 41 -7.46 2.25 -0.81
C GLU A 41 -6.65 1.11 -0.19
N ILE A 42 -7.04 -0.15 -0.46
CA ILE A 42 -6.36 -1.32 0.10
C ILE A 42 -4.94 -1.44 -0.47
N ALA A 43 -4.77 -1.29 -1.78
CA ALA A 43 -3.46 -1.30 -2.42
C ALA A 43 -2.58 -0.17 -1.87
N GLY A 44 -3.12 1.05 -1.75
CA GLY A 44 -2.42 2.20 -1.19
C GLY A 44 -1.95 1.97 0.24
N PHE A 45 -2.82 1.43 1.09
CA PHE A 45 -2.49 1.15 2.49
C PHE A 45 -1.38 0.08 2.62
N LEU A 46 -1.51 -1.03 1.90
CA LEU A 46 -0.51 -2.11 1.92
C LEU A 46 0.84 -1.64 1.37
N VAL A 47 0.84 -0.91 0.26
CA VAL A 47 2.06 -0.35 -0.34
C VAL A 47 2.72 0.64 0.60
N ALA A 48 1.95 1.54 1.23
CA ALA A 48 2.48 2.49 2.21
C ALA A 48 3.11 1.77 3.41
N THR A 49 2.51 0.66 3.86
CA THR A 49 3.02 -0.15 4.97
C THR A 49 4.42 -0.71 4.68
N ILE A 50 4.71 -1.14 3.46
CA ILE A 50 6.03 -1.70 3.12
C ILE A 50 6.99 -0.66 2.53
N SER A 51 6.61 0.62 2.45
CA SER A 51 7.42 1.66 1.80
C SER A 51 8.49 2.30 2.69
N TRP A 52 8.73 1.80 3.91
CA TRP A 52 9.71 2.43 4.81
C TRP A 52 11.15 1.95 4.61
N GLY A 53 12.08 2.91 4.66
CA GLY A 53 13.50 2.70 4.95
C GLY A 53 14.34 1.99 3.89
N GLY A 54 13.82 1.76 2.68
CA GLY A 54 14.46 0.87 1.70
C GLY A 54 14.68 1.39 0.28
N ASN A 55 15.22 0.49 -0.56
CA ASN A 55 15.43 0.77 -1.98
C ASN A 55 14.08 0.74 -2.69
N ARG A 56 13.75 1.84 -3.36
CA ARG A 56 12.53 2.03 -4.16
C ARG A 56 12.22 0.88 -5.12
N LYS A 57 13.22 0.32 -5.79
CA LYS A 57 13.05 -0.84 -6.68
C LYS A 57 12.54 -2.07 -5.91
N SER A 58 13.09 -2.31 -4.72
CA SER A 58 12.66 -3.42 -3.87
C SER A 58 11.25 -3.21 -3.34
N ILE A 59 10.85 -1.97 -3.05
CA ILE A 59 9.48 -1.64 -2.61
C ILE A 59 8.52 -1.98 -3.76
N ILE A 60 8.75 -1.44 -4.95
CA ILE A 60 7.90 -1.66 -6.12
C ILE A 60 7.78 -3.14 -6.49
N ASN A 61 8.90 -3.88 -6.48
CA ASN A 61 8.86 -5.31 -6.78
C ASN A 61 8.00 -6.09 -5.76
N ASN A 62 8.14 -5.79 -4.47
CA ASN A 62 7.33 -6.46 -3.45
C ASN A 62 5.87 -6.01 -3.46
N SER A 63 5.60 -4.73 -3.77
CA SER A 63 4.24 -4.24 -3.95
C SER A 63 3.54 -4.92 -5.13
N ASN A 64 4.22 -5.08 -6.27
CA ASN A 64 3.68 -5.83 -7.41
C ASN A 64 3.42 -7.28 -7.04
N LYS A 65 4.39 -7.95 -6.38
CA LYS A 65 4.22 -9.32 -5.89
C LYS A 65 3.00 -9.42 -4.97
N LEU A 66 2.80 -8.45 -4.08
CA LEU A 66 1.65 -8.44 -3.17
C LEU A 66 0.33 -8.35 -3.94
N MET A 67 0.25 -7.51 -4.97
CA MET A 67 -0.95 -7.42 -5.83
C MET A 67 -1.18 -8.70 -6.62
N GLU A 68 -0.11 -9.34 -7.12
CA GLU A 68 -0.17 -10.62 -7.83
C GLU A 68 -0.67 -11.76 -6.92
N LEU A 69 -0.24 -11.79 -5.65
CA LEU A 69 -0.74 -12.73 -4.64
C LEU A 69 -2.23 -12.56 -4.32
N MET A 70 -2.81 -11.40 -4.65
CA MET A 70 -4.24 -11.09 -4.51
C MET A 70 -4.96 -11.04 -5.86
N ASP A 71 -4.41 -11.69 -6.90
CA ASP A 71 -4.99 -11.77 -8.25
C ASP A 71 -5.30 -10.43 -8.91
N HIS A 72 -4.57 -9.37 -8.53
CA HIS A 72 -4.86 -8.00 -8.93
C HIS A 72 -6.31 -7.55 -8.62
N ALA A 73 -6.92 -8.14 -7.59
CA ALA A 73 -8.24 -7.78 -7.08
C ALA A 73 -8.17 -7.67 -5.53
N PRO A 74 -7.37 -6.74 -4.99
CA PRO A 74 -7.11 -6.67 -3.55
C PRO A 74 -8.38 -6.54 -2.71
N ALA A 75 -9.35 -5.72 -3.10
CA ALA A 75 -10.59 -5.56 -2.33
C ALA A 75 -11.45 -6.83 -2.30
N ASP A 76 -11.55 -7.50 -3.45
CA ASP A 76 -12.28 -8.77 -3.56
C ASP A 76 -11.61 -9.86 -2.73
N PHE A 77 -10.29 -9.99 -2.85
CA PHE A 77 -9.49 -10.94 -2.07
C PHE A 77 -9.65 -10.70 -0.56
N ILE A 78 -9.57 -9.44 -0.10
CA ILE A 78 -9.72 -9.12 1.32
C ILE A 78 -11.09 -9.59 1.86
N ILE A 79 -12.17 -9.41 1.11
CA ILE A 79 -13.52 -9.76 1.58
C ILE A 79 -13.78 -11.27 1.49
N ASN A 80 -13.36 -11.89 0.38
CA ASN A 80 -13.79 -13.23 -0.01
C ASN A 80 -12.75 -14.34 0.23
N HIS A 81 -11.54 -14.02 0.72
CA HIS A 81 -10.56 -15.07 1.00
C HIS A 81 -11.05 -16.09 2.03
N GLU A 82 -10.73 -17.35 1.76
CA GLU A 82 -10.82 -18.43 2.71
C GLU A 82 -9.50 -18.56 3.50
N PRO A 83 -9.49 -19.25 4.66
CA PRO A 83 -8.28 -19.40 5.47
C PRO A 83 -7.07 -19.97 4.69
N ASP A 84 -7.31 -20.92 3.78
CA ASP A 84 -6.26 -21.58 3.00
C ASP A 84 -5.67 -20.66 1.92
N ASP A 85 -6.41 -19.64 1.45
CA ASP A 85 -5.90 -18.65 0.49
C ASP A 85 -4.75 -17.81 1.09
N LEU A 86 -4.67 -17.72 2.43
CA LEU A 86 -3.62 -17.01 3.13
C LEU A 86 -2.25 -17.69 3.00
N ASP A 87 -2.20 -18.99 2.67
CA ASP A 87 -0.96 -19.72 2.47
C ASP A 87 -0.19 -19.22 1.24
N ARG A 88 -0.85 -18.50 0.32
CA ARG A 88 -0.20 -17.79 -0.80
C ARG A 88 0.84 -16.77 -0.34
N PHE A 89 0.73 -16.27 0.88
CA PHE A 89 1.69 -15.32 1.46
C PHE A 89 2.88 -15.99 2.14
N ASP A 90 2.94 -17.32 2.17
CA ASP A 90 4.07 -18.04 2.75
C ASP A 90 5.38 -17.70 2.05
N GLY A 91 6.39 -17.37 2.85
CA GLY A 91 7.68 -16.90 2.35
C GLY A 91 7.67 -15.48 1.79
N PHE A 92 6.56 -14.72 1.90
CA PHE A 92 6.58 -13.29 1.64
C PHE A 92 7.41 -12.58 2.73
N VAL A 93 8.47 -11.88 2.32
CA VAL A 93 9.31 -11.12 3.22
C VAL A 93 9.71 -9.81 2.55
N HIS A 94 9.33 -8.70 3.16
CA HIS A 94 9.84 -7.38 2.87
C HIS A 94 10.54 -6.82 4.11
N ARG A 95 11.85 -7.08 4.20
CA ARG A 95 12.69 -6.59 5.30
C ARG A 95 12.20 -7.11 6.64
N THR A 96 11.63 -6.24 7.48
CA THR A 96 11.06 -6.60 8.78
C THR A 96 9.61 -7.03 8.70
N PHE A 97 8.94 -6.81 7.55
CA PHE A 97 7.57 -7.23 7.31
C PHE A 97 7.57 -8.64 6.73
N ASN A 98 7.04 -9.61 7.47
CA ASN A 98 7.07 -11.02 7.11
C ASN A 98 5.67 -11.55 6.70
N SER A 99 5.58 -12.85 6.41
CA SER A 99 4.36 -13.51 5.96
C SER A 99 3.24 -13.43 7.00
N GLU A 100 3.56 -13.62 8.28
CA GLU A 100 2.57 -13.56 9.37
C GLU A 100 2.04 -12.15 9.59
N ASP A 101 2.90 -11.13 9.42
CA ASP A 101 2.46 -9.73 9.41
C ASP A 101 1.48 -9.51 8.24
N CYS A 102 1.82 -9.99 7.04
CA CYS A 102 0.97 -9.87 5.87
C CYS A 102 -0.41 -10.51 6.07
N LYS A 103 -0.45 -11.77 6.54
CA LYS A 103 -1.70 -12.47 6.87
C LYS A 103 -2.51 -11.73 7.93
N THR A 104 -1.85 -11.15 8.93
CA THR A 104 -2.50 -10.37 9.99
C THR A 104 -3.10 -9.07 9.46
N PHE A 105 -2.42 -8.38 8.56
CA PHE A 105 -2.94 -7.21 7.88
C PHE A 105 -4.17 -7.56 7.03
N ILE A 106 -4.13 -8.64 6.26
CA ILE A 106 -5.25 -9.10 5.44
C ILE A 106 -6.50 -9.39 6.29
N ARG A 107 -6.33 -10.14 7.38
CA ARG A 107 -7.43 -10.42 8.33
C ARG A 107 -8.00 -9.14 8.95
N SER A 108 -7.12 -8.20 9.30
CA SER A 108 -7.53 -6.93 9.90
C SER A 108 -8.27 -6.03 8.89
N LEU A 109 -7.82 -6.00 7.64
CA LEU A 109 -8.49 -5.28 6.55
C LEU A 109 -9.86 -5.87 6.24
N ARG A 110 -10.02 -7.20 6.29
CA ARG A 110 -11.33 -7.85 6.14
C ARG A 110 -12.30 -7.39 7.23
N ASN A 111 -11.86 -7.36 8.48
CA ASN A 111 -12.70 -6.86 9.57
C ASN A 111 -13.08 -5.40 9.37
N ILE A 112 -12.16 -4.57 8.88
CA ILE A 112 -12.43 -3.17 8.56
C ILE A 112 -13.49 -3.04 7.45
N GLU A 113 -13.35 -3.78 6.35
CA GLU A 113 -14.33 -3.78 5.26
C GLU A 113 -15.71 -4.25 5.74
N LEU A 114 -15.77 -5.32 6.53
CA LEU A 114 -17.05 -5.91 6.97
C LEU A 114 -17.75 -5.10 8.07
N GLU A 115 -17.02 -4.53 9.04
CA GLU A 115 -17.61 -3.81 10.17
C GLU A 115 -17.84 -2.32 9.89
N TYR A 116 -17.03 -1.71 9.02
CA TYR A 116 -17.02 -0.27 8.82
C TYR A 116 -17.23 0.15 7.37
N ASP A 117 -17.36 -0.78 6.43
CA ASP A 117 -17.50 -0.52 4.99
C ASP A 117 -16.40 0.39 4.45
N GLY A 118 -15.15 0.08 4.81
CA GLY A 118 -13.98 0.71 4.23
C GLY A 118 -13.04 1.42 5.20
N LEU A 119 -11.80 1.59 4.75
CA LEU A 119 -10.75 2.31 5.48
C LEU A 119 -11.14 3.75 5.77
N GLU A 120 -11.76 4.45 4.82
CA GLU A 120 -12.23 5.84 5.00
C GLU A 120 -13.16 5.97 6.22
N ASN A 121 -14.10 5.06 6.36
CA ASN A 121 -15.11 5.11 7.42
C ASN A 121 -14.52 4.82 8.80
N VAL A 122 -13.53 3.93 8.90
CA VAL A 122 -12.78 3.72 10.15
C VAL A 122 -12.05 4.99 10.56
N SER A 123 -11.35 5.64 9.62
CA SER A 123 -10.60 6.85 9.91
C SER A 123 -11.50 8.02 10.33
N ARG A 124 -12.70 8.14 9.76
CA ARG A 124 -13.66 9.19 10.12
C ARG A 124 -14.30 9.02 11.51
N LYS A 125 -14.41 7.79 12.03
CA LYS A 125 -15.06 7.54 13.33
C LYS A 125 -14.16 7.83 14.54
N ARG A 126 -12.85 8.05 14.35
CA ARG A 126 -11.87 8.10 15.44
C ARG A 126 -10.98 9.36 15.44
N ILE A 127 -11.35 10.41 14.71
CA ILE A 127 -10.71 11.74 14.75
C ILE A 127 -11.75 12.78 15.20
#